data_AF-A0A959CF99-F1
#
_entry.id   AF-A0A959CF99-F1
#
_cell.length_a   1.000
_cell.length_b   1.000
_cell.length_c   1.000
_cell.angle_alpha   90.00
_cell.angle_beta   90.00
_cell.angle_gamma   90.00
#
_symmetry.space_group_name_H-M   'P 1'
#
loop_
_entity.id
_entity.type
_entity.pdbx_description
1 polymer ?
#
loop_
_entity_poly.entity_id
_entity_poly.type
_entity_poly.pdbx_seq_one_letter_code
_entity_poly.pdbx_strand_id
1 'polypeptide(L)'
;MSRASQEIIDLIEFRLPQKGLDETIRGLFPDFLELRLKVGQWIIAGNNLERRSTAVHKKVQELYQSEDEVGQIMAEALDITSAISKIILKQVRSKGAADSGLDIPFHAVEALEQMPNESIRYLAKMIKCSLFFDGLVFVHHLWQTKKLDINLEELSQNIRSTASHYGAYCTIIGLWQPKDEDERQIIRNIKILAAHFRSKMAPGRLYKFEDLEKMAAN
;
A
#
# COMPACT_ATOMS: atom_id res chain seq x y z
N MET A 1 -8.40 17.91 9.16
CA MET A 1 -7.32 16.91 9.27
C MET A 1 -7.35 16.35 10.68
N SER A 2 -7.16 15.04 10.89
CA SER A 2 -7.16 14.49 12.27
C SER A 2 -5.82 14.81 12.95
N ARG A 3 -5.81 14.83 14.29
CA ARG A 3 -4.59 15.07 15.10
C ARG A 3 -3.47 14.07 14.76
N ALA A 4 -3.81 12.79 14.60
CA ALA A 4 -2.85 11.75 14.25
C ALA A 4 -2.19 11.97 12.88
N SER A 5 -2.95 12.44 11.87
CA SER A 5 -2.37 12.77 10.56
C SER A 5 -1.45 13.99 10.62
N GLN A 6 -1.69 14.93 11.53
CA GLN A 6 -0.81 16.08 11.71
C GLN A 6 0.50 15.66 12.41
N GLU A 7 0.42 14.83 13.45
CA GLU A 7 1.61 14.30 14.14
C GLU A 7 2.53 13.52 13.18
N ILE A 8 1.97 12.72 12.26
CA ILE A 8 2.74 12.04 11.21
C ILE A 8 3.43 13.05 10.28
N ILE A 9 2.73 14.12 9.87
CA ILE A 9 3.32 15.16 9.02
C ILE A 9 4.47 15.85 9.72
N ASP A 10 4.28 16.26 10.96
CA ASP A 10 5.30 16.95 11.75
C ASP A 10 6.54 16.05 11.91
N LEU A 11 6.34 14.74 12.12
CA LEU A 11 7.42 13.76 12.19
C LEU A 11 8.15 13.58 10.85
N ILE A 12 7.43 13.58 9.72
CA ILE A 12 8.04 13.51 8.38
C ILE A 12 8.88 14.76 8.14
N GLU A 13 8.31 15.95 8.33
CA GLU A 13 9.01 17.24 8.13
C GLU A 13 10.27 17.32 9.00
N PHE A 14 10.21 16.84 10.24
CA PHE A 14 11.36 16.85 11.15
C PHE A 14 12.44 15.82 10.80
N ARG A 15 12.05 14.58 10.46
CA ARG A 15 13.00 13.46 10.30
C ARG A 15 13.60 13.38 8.90
N LEU A 16 12.84 13.75 7.86
CA LEU A 16 13.28 13.56 6.47
C LEU A 16 14.62 14.23 6.16
N PRO A 17 14.89 15.49 6.57
CA PRO A 17 16.17 16.13 6.30
C PRO A 17 17.36 15.47 7.01
N GLN A 18 17.11 14.73 8.10
CA GLN A 18 18.14 14.14 8.94
C GLN A 18 18.46 12.70 8.55
N LYS A 19 17.44 11.94 8.13
CA LYS A 19 17.49 10.47 7.94
C LYS A 19 17.28 10.03 6.50
N GLY A 20 16.81 10.93 5.63
CA GLY A 20 16.41 10.59 4.26
C GLY A 20 15.05 9.89 4.19
N LEU A 21 14.61 9.60 2.96
CA LEU A 21 13.26 9.14 2.65
C LEU A 21 12.94 7.75 3.21
N ASP A 22 13.79 6.77 2.89
CA ASP A 22 13.52 5.37 3.24
C ASP A 22 13.51 5.16 4.76
N GLU A 23 14.51 5.66 5.50
CA GLU A 23 14.58 5.51 6.95
C GLU A 23 13.43 6.25 7.65
N THR A 24 13.08 7.46 7.17
CA THR A 24 11.97 8.24 7.74
C THR A 24 10.64 7.50 7.61
N ILE A 25 10.31 7.01 6.41
CA ILE A 25 9.05 6.31 6.17
C ILE A 25 9.00 4.99 6.94
N ARG A 26 10.08 4.19 6.93
CA ARG A 26 10.13 2.91 7.67
C ARG A 26 9.98 3.12 9.18
N GLY A 27 10.60 4.16 9.72
CA GLY A 27 10.49 4.54 11.13
C GLY A 27 9.09 5.01 11.56
N LEU A 28 8.16 5.17 10.62
CA LEU A 28 6.77 5.56 10.85
C LEU A 28 5.77 4.44 10.49
N PHE A 29 6.25 3.23 10.16
CA PHE A 29 5.37 2.10 9.85
C PHE A 29 4.32 1.80 10.94
N PRO A 30 4.66 1.83 12.25
CA PRO A 30 3.65 1.66 13.29
C PRO A 30 2.53 2.72 13.22
N ASP A 31 2.91 3.99 13.04
CA ASP A 31 1.97 5.12 12.97
C ASP A 31 1.07 5.04 11.72
N PHE A 32 1.64 4.66 10.57
CA PHE A 32 0.85 4.44 9.34
C PHE A 32 -0.12 3.27 9.49
N LEU A 33 0.31 2.17 10.12
CA LEU A 33 -0.57 1.02 10.34
C LEU A 33 -1.73 1.41 11.27
N GLU A 34 -1.45 2.08 12.37
CA GLU A 34 -2.47 2.55 13.31
C GLU A 34 -3.47 3.50 12.62
N LEU A 35 -2.97 4.48 11.86
CA LEU A 35 -3.82 5.39 11.10
C LEU A 35 -4.71 4.63 10.11
N ARG A 36 -4.15 3.65 9.39
CA ARG A 36 -4.89 2.85 8.42
C ARG A 36 -5.99 2.02 9.08
N LEU A 37 -5.72 1.39 10.23
CA LEU A 37 -6.72 0.64 10.99
C LEU A 37 -7.86 1.55 11.45
N LYS A 38 -7.56 2.74 11.99
CA LYS A 38 -8.57 3.75 12.38
C LYS A 38 -9.42 4.20 11.19
N VAL A 39 -8.79 4.45 10.04
CA VAL A 39 -9.50 4.81 8.81
C VAL A 39 -10.39 3.66 8.32
N GLY A 40 -9.90 2.43 8.37
CA GLY A 40 -10.65 1.22 8.00
C GLY A 40 -11.90 1.03 8.86
N GLN A 41 -11.75 1.10 10.18
CA GLN A 41 -12.87 1.04 11.13
C GLN A 41 -13.90 2.14 10.86
N TRP A 42 -13.45 3.37 10.65
CA TRP A 42 -14.33 4.49 10.33
C TRP A 42 -15.09 4.28 9.00
N ILE A 43 -14.43 3.72 7.98
CA ILE A 43 -15.05 3.43 6.67
C ILE A 43 -16.15 2.36 6.82
N ILE A 44 -15.88 1.30 7.58
CA ILE A 44 -16.80 0.19 7.83
C ILE A 44 -18.02 0.70 8.62
N ALA A 45 -17.80 1.47 9.69
CA ALA A 45 -18.88 2.01 10.52
C ALA A 45 -19.75 3.06 9.81
N GLY A 46 -19.17 3.82 8.89
CA GLY A 46 -19.80 5.04 8.36
C GLY A 46 -20.63 4.89 7.09
N ASN A 47 -20.72 3.70 6.46
CA ASN A 47 -21.41 3.47 5.16
C ASN A 47 -21.08 4.48 4.03
N ASN A 48 -20.00 5.25 4.14
CA ASN A 48 -19.65 6.39 3.27
C ASN A 48 -18.64 6.03 2.16
N LEU A 49 -18.51 4.74 1.84
CA LEU A 49 -17.48 4.23 0.93
C LEU A 49 -17.58 4.84 -0.47
N GLU A 50 -18.80 4.97 -1.01
CA GLU A 50 -19.00 5.49 -2.37
C GLU A 50 -18.55 6.94 -2.51
N ARG A 51 -18.96 7.81 -1.57
CA ARG A 51 -18.53 9.22 -1.56
C ARG A 51 -17.01 9.35 -1.49
N ARG A 52 -16.35 8.50 -0.71
CA ARG A 52 -14.88 8.50 -0.59
C ARG A 52 -14.19 7.92 -1.83
N SER A 53 -14.74 6.87 -2.42
CA SER A 53 -14.26 6.32 -3.68
C SER A 53 -14.29 7.39 -4.78
N THR A 54 -15.36 8.19 -4.85
CA THR A 54 -15.46 9.31 -5.80
C THR A 54 -14.41 10.38 -5.53
N ALA A 55 -14.18 10.76 -4.27
CA ALA A 55 -13.16 11.75 -3.91
C ALA A 55 -11.74 11.29 -4.27
N VAL A 56 -11.41 10.03 -3.99
CA VAL A 56 -10.12 9.43 -4.40
C VAL A 56 -9.99 9.40 -5.91
N HIS A 57 -11.03 8.97 -6.63
CA HIS A 57 -11.00 8.94 -8.09
C HIS A 57 -10.80 10.33 -8.68
N LYS A 58 -11.49 11.35 -8.16
CA LYS A 58 -11.27 12.75 -8.59
C LYS A 58 -9.82 13.17 -8.37
N LYS A 59 -9.24 12.87 -7.20
CA LYS A 59 -7.85 13.23 -6.91
C LYS A 59 -6.86 12.53 -7.85
N VAL A 60 -7.10 11.26 -8.18
CA VAL A 60 -6.30 10.53 -9.17
C VAL A 60 -6.38 11.20 -10.54
N GLN A 61 -7.56 11.64 -10.99
CA GLN A 61 -7.72 12.38 -12.25
C GLN A 61 -6.99 13.72 -12.24
N GLU A 62 -7.06 14.48 -11.13
CA GLU A 62 -6.28 15.72 -10.97
C GLU A 62 -4.77 15.47 -11.10
N LEU A 63 -4.27 14.37 -10.54
CA LEU A 63 -2.85 14.00 -10.63
C LEU A 63 -2.43 13.53 -12.03
N TYR A 64 -3.32 12.85 -12.76
CA TYR A 64 -3.09 12.53 -14.18
C TYR A 64 -3.00 13.79 -15.06
N GLN A 65 -3.64 14.88 -14.65
CA GLN A 65 -3.57 16.17 -15.32
C GLN A 65 -2.37 17.02 -14.87
N SER A 66 -1.54 16.50 -13.95
CA SER A 66 -0.35 17.22 -13.50
C SER A 66 0.68 17.34 -14.62
N GLU A 67 1.28 18.52 -14.74
CA GLU A 67 2.36 18.78 -15.70
C GLU A 67 3.69 18.17 -15.25
N ASP A 68 3.82 17.81 -13.96
CA ASP A 68 5.01 17.20 -13.40
C ASP A 68 4.97 15.66 -13.47
N GLU A 69 6.12 15.06 -13.76
CA GLU A 69 6.28 13.61 -13.90
C GLU A 69 5.95 12.85 -12.61
N VAL A 70 6.29 13.42 -11.44
CA VAL A 70 6.04 12.81 -10.13
C VAL A 70 4.54 12.61 -9.90
N GLY A 71 3.74 13.61 -10.25
CA GLY A 71 2.28 13.60 -10.17
C GLY A 71 1.67 12.52 -11.05
N GLN A 72 2.15 12.37 -12.28
CA GLN A 72 1.68 11.32 -13.19
C GLN A 72 2.03 9.91 -12.69
N ILE A 73 3.27 9.71 -12.22
CA ILE A 73 3.70 8.45 -11.60
C ILE A 73 2.85 8.13 -10.36
N MET A 74 2.58 9.14 -9.53
CA MET A 74 1.73 8.99 -8.35
C MET A 74 0.29 8.63 -8.75
N ALA A 75 -0.24 9.21 -9.83
CA ALA A 75 -1.56 8.87 -10.35
C ALA A 75 -1.64 7.39 -10.79
N GLU A 76 -0.65 6.90 -11.53
CA GLU A 76 -0.56 5.49 -11.93
C GLU A 76 -0.49 4.55 -10.72
N ALA A 77 0.36 4.89 -9.74
CA ALA A 77 0.52 4.10 -8.52
C ALA A 77 -0.77 4.06 -7.67
N LEU A 78 -1.46 5.20 -7.56
CA LEU A 78 -2.75 5.29 -6.86
C LEU A 78 -3.86 4.51 -7.59
N ASP A 79 -3.85 4.50 -8.92
CA ASP A 79 -4.81 3.73 -9.72
C ASP A 79 -4.69 2.21 -9.44
N ILE A 80 -3.46 1.69 -9.43
CA ILE A 80 -3.18 0.29 -9.07
C ILE A 80 -3.61 0.00 -7.64
N THR A 81 -3.22 0.86 -6.70
CA THR A 81 -3.55 0.70 -5.27
C THR A 81 -5.06 0.76 -5.05
N SER A 82 -5.78 1.60 -5.81
CA SER A 82 -7.24 1.68 -5.80
C SER A 82 -7.90 0.41 -6.32
N ALA A 83 -7.39 -0.14 -7.43
CA ALA A 83 -7.88 -1.39 -8.00
C ALA A 83 -7.76 -2.56 -7.00
N ILE A 84 -6.61 -2.68 -6.32
CA ILE A 84 -6.37 -3.70 -5.30
C ILE A 84 -7.29 -3.46 -4.08
N SER A 85 -7.36 -2.23 -3.57
CA SER A 85 -8.19 -1.88 -2.40
C SER A 85 -9.67 -2.19 -2.62
N LYS A 86 -10.19 -1.99 -3.84
CA LYS A 86 -11.58 -2.34 -4.19
C LYS A 86 -11.86 -3.83 -4.05
N ILE A 87 -10.90 -4.69 -4.39
CA ILE A 87 -11.03 -6.15 -4.23
C ILE A 87 -11.12 -6.51 -2.75
N ILE A 88 -10.20 -5.97 -1.93
CA ILE A 88 -10.17 -6.19 -0.48
C ILE A 88 -11.51 -5.76 0.14
N LEU A 89 -11.97 -4.55 -0.17
CA LEU A 89 -13.21 -4.01 0.39
C LEU A 89 -14.45 -4.82 -0.03
N LYS A 90 -14.49 -5.34 -1.26
CA LYS A 90 -15.58 -6.21 -1.73
C LYS A 90 -15.62 -7.52 -0.93
N GLN A 91 -14.45 -8.11 -0.68
CA GLN A 91 -14.33 -9.34 0.13
C GLN A 91 -14.79 -9.10 1.58
N VAL A 92 -14.35 -8.01 2.21
CA VAL A 92 -14.77 -7.63 3.58
C VAL A 92 -16.29 -7.46 3.68
N ARG A 93 -16.92 -6.76 2.71
CA ARG A 93 -18.39 -6.59 2.69
C ARG A 93 -19.14 -7.91 2.56
N SER A 94 -18.67 -8.82 1.71
CA SER A 94 -19.34 -10.10 1.48
C SER A 94 -19.35 -11.04 2.68
N LYS A 95 -18.38 -10.90 3.60
CA LYS A 95 -18.23 -11.79 4.76
C LYS A 95 -18.92 -11.28 6.03
N GLY A 96 -19.54 -10.09 5.96
CA GLY A 96 -19.99 -9.37 7.15
C GLY A 96 -18.78 -8.87 7.91
N ALA A 97 -18.57 -7.56 7.95
CA ALA A 97 -17.57 -7.00 8.85
C ALA A 97 -18.07 -7.21 10.27
N ALA A 98 -17.67 -8.31 10.91
CA ALA A 98 -17.74 -8.40 12.35
C ALA A 98 -16.96 -7.20 12.90
N ASP A 99 -17.47 -6.60 13.96
CA ASP A 99 -16.84 -5.51 14.69
C ASP A 99 -15.55 -6.02 15.35
N SER A 100 -14.56 -6.31 14.51
CA SER A 100 -13.28 -6.83 14.93
C SER A 100 -12.49 -5.60 15.35
N GLY A 101 -12.59 -5.23 16.63
CA GLY A 101 -11.69 -4.30 17.30
C GLY A 101 -10.24 -4.82 17.34
N LEU A 102 -9.75 -5.34 16.22
CA LEU A 102 -8.43 -5.89 16.00
C LEU A 102 -7.43 -4.75 16.01
N ASP A 103 -6.82 -4.56 17.17
CA ASP A 103 -5.58 -3.83 17.32
C ASP A 103 -4.44 -4.77 16.87
N ILE A 104 -4.01 -4.61 15.61
CA ILE A 104 -2.90 -5.39 15.05
C ILE A 104 -1.63 -4.55 15.23
N PRO A 105 -0.77 -4.88 16.21
CA PRO A 105 0.44 -4.11 16.42
C PRO A 105 1.45 -4.40 15.32
N PHE A 106 2.31 -3.42 15.01
CA PHE A 106 3.26 -3.58 13.90
C PHE A 106 4.25 -4.74 14.09
N HIS A 107 4.63 -5.07 15.33
CA HIS A 107 5.49 -6.22 15.61
C HIS A 107 4.86 -7.57 15.18
N ALA A 108 3.53 -7.66 15.11
CA ALA A 108 2.87 -8.83 14.56
C ALA A 108 3.16 -8.98 13.05
N VAL A 109 3.20 -7.88 12.31
CA VAL A 109 3.60 -7.87 10.88
C VAL A 109 5.06 -8.29 10.73
N GLU A 110 5.93 -7.90 11.65
CA GLU A 110 7.34 -8.33 11.66
C GLU A 110 7.49 -9.83 11.95
N ALA A 111 6.69 -10.37 12.86
CA ALA A 111 6.66 -11.79 13.16
C ALA A 111 6.23 -12.63 11.95
N LEU A 112 5.25 -12.15 11.16
CA LEU A 112 4.80 -12.83 9.93
C LEU A 112 5.95 -12.99 8.91
N GLU A 113 6.89 -12.05 8.85
CA GLU A 113 8.02 -12.12 7.93
C GLU A 113 9.04 -13.21 8.32
N GLN A 114 9.07 -13.62 9.58
CA GLN A 114 9.94 -14.69 10.09
C GLN A 114 9.31 -16.08 9.98
N MET A 115 8.05 -16.18 9.55
CA MET A 115 7.38 -17.46 9.44
C MET A 115 7.97 -18.32 8.31
N PRO A 116 8.03 -19.66 8.47
CA PRO A 116 8.58 -20.55 7.45
C PRO A 116 7.74 -20.60 6.17
N ASN A 117 6.48 -20.17 6.23
CA ASN A 117 5.57 -20.19 5.08
C ASN A 117 5.82 -18.98 4.16
N GLU A 118 6.26 -19.25 2.93
CA GLU A 118 6.53 -18.22 1.90
C GLU A 118 5.35 -17.28 1.67
N SER A 119 4.13 -17.81 1.51
CA SER A 119 2.93 -17.00 1.27
C SER A 119 2.70 -16.00 2.40
N ILE A 120 2.93 -16.41 3.66
CA ILE A 120 2.80 -15.52 4.83
C ILE A 120 3.89 -14.44 4.82
N ARG A 121 5.14 -14.78 4.46
CA ARG A 121 6.19 -13.78 4.33
C ARG A 121 5.90 -12.76 3.23
N TYR A 122 5.35 -13.21 2.11
CA TYR A 122 4.92 -12.30 1.04
C TYR A 122 3.73 -11.44 1.44
N LEU A 123 2.82 -11.95 2.29
CA LEU A 123 1.79 -11.12 2.92
C LEU A 123 2.40 -10.04 3.81
N ALA A 124 3.39 -10.37 4.66
CA ALA A 124 4.09 -9.38 5.48
C ALA A 124 4.79 -8.31 4.63
N LYS A 125 5.50 -8.73 3.57
CA LYS A 125 6.13 -7.84 2.60
C LYS A 125 5.12 -6.96 1.88
N MET A 126 3.97 -7.51 1.51
CA MET A 126 2.87 -6.75 0.92
C MET A 126 2.38 -5.66 1.88
N ILE A 127 2.15 -5.98 3.16
CA ILE A 127 1.74 -5.00 4.18
C ILE A 127 2.80 -3.90 4.31
N LYS A 128 4.07 -4.24 4.55
CA LYS A 128 5.15 -3.25 4.70
C LYS A 128 5.29 -2.36 3.45
N CYS A 129 5.24 -2.95 2.26
CA CYS A 129 5.31 -2.21 1.01
C CYS A 129 4.13 -1.24 0.85
N SER A 130 2.93 -1.66 1.24
CA SER A 130 1.76 -0.80 1.22
C SER A 130 1.83 0.33 2.25
N LEU A 131 2.41 0.11 3.43
CA LEU A 131 2.63 1.17 4.44
C LEU A 131 3.69 2.17 3.99
N PHE A 132 4.74 1.68 3.32
CA PHE A 132 5.72 2.56 2.70
C PHE A 132 5.07 3.46 1.64
N PHE A 133 4.14 2.91 0.86
CA PHE A 133 3.36 3.69 -0.10
C PHE A 133 2.52 4.79 0.56
N ASP A 134 1.88 4.52 1.71
CA ASP A 134 1.18 5.57 2.47
C ASP A 134 2.13 6.73 2.81
N GLY A 135 3.33 6.42 3.27
CA GLY A 135 4.36 7.43 3.55
C GLY A 135 4.73 8.26 2.32
N LEU A 136 4.89 7.62 1.15
CA LEU A 136 5.16 8.33 -0.11
C LEU A 136 4.00 9.24 -0.52
N VAL A 137 2.74 8.87 -0.25
CA VAL A 137 1.58 9.74 -0.48
C VAL A 137 1.64 10.99 0.40
N PHE A 138 2.01 10.86 1.67
CA PHE A 138 2.22 12.01 2.56
C PHE A 138 3.36 12.91 2.07
N VAL A 139 4.52 12.33 1.76
CA VAL A 139 5.70 13.07 1.27
C VAL A 139 5.37 13.82 -0.02
N HIS A 140 4.73 13.16 -0.97
CA HIS A 140 4.29 13.80 -2.22
C HIS A 140 3.32 14.96 -1.96
N HIS A 141 2.37 14.80 -1.03
CA HIS A 141 1.45 15.88 -0.65
C HIS A 141 2.18 17.08 -0.04
N LEU A 142 3.15 16.84 0.85
CA LEU A 142 3.95 17.90 1.47
C LEU A 142 4.82 18.64 0.45
N TRP A 143 5.39 17.91 -0.51
CA TRP A 143 6.10 18.50 -1.63
C TRP A 143 5.18 19.38 -2.50
N GLN A 144 4.02 18.87 -2.92
CA GLN A 144 3.04 19.63 -3.72
C GLN A 144 2.55 20.90 -3.00
N THR A 145 2.48 20.87 -1.67
CA THR A 145 2.08 22.02 -0.85
C THR A 145 3.26 22.92 -0.45
N LYS A 146 4.45 22.68 -1.01
CA LYS A 146 5.70 23.43 -0.78
C LYS A 146 6.13 23.47 0.70
N LYS A 147 5.72 22.46 1.48
CA LYS A 147 6.13 22.30 2.88
C LYS A 147 7.42 21.52 3.03
N LEU A 148 7.85 20.86 1.96
CA LEU A 148 9.00 19.98 1.93
C LEU A 148 9.79 20.19 0.65
N ASP A 149 11.09 20.37 0.79
CA ASP A 149 12.04 20.28 -0.31
C ASP A 149 12.61 18.85 -0.35
N ILE A 150 12.54 18.21 -1.52
CA ILE A 150 12.92 16.80 -1.68
C ILE A 150 13.48 16.55 -3.06
N ASN A 151 14.40 15.59 -3.15
CA ASN A 151 14.87 15.06 -4.42
C ASN A 151 13.72 14.35 -5.17
N LEU A 152 13.26 14.94 -6.26
CA LEU A 152 12.14 14.43 -7.06
C LEU A 152 12.47 13.14 -7.82
N GLU A 153 13.74 12.94 -8.19
CA GLU A 153 14.18 11.70 -8.81
C GLU A 153 14.09 10.54 -7.82
N GLU A 154 14.60 10.76 -6.59
CA GLU A 154 14.50 9.80 -5.50
C GLU A 154 13.02 9.49 -5.18
N LEU A 155 12.17 10.51 -5.06
CA LEU A 155 10.75 10.34 -4.80
C LEU A 155 10.07 9.53 -5.93
N SER A 156 10.32 9.89 -7.19
CA SER A 156 9.77 9.20 -8.37
C SER A 156 10.17 7.74 -8.42
N GLN A 157 11.45 7.44 -8.19
CA GLN A 157 11.98 6.08 -8.16
C GLN A 157 11.34 5.26 -7.04
N ASN A 158 11.20 5.85 -5.84
CA ASN A 158 10.55 5.19 -4.72
C ASN A 158 9.08 4.91 -5.02
N ILE A 159 8.31 5.86 -5.59
CA ILE A 159 6.91 5.63 -5.96
C ILE A 159 6.79 4.48 -6.97
N ARG A 160 7.56 4.50 -8.07
CA ARG A 160 7.55 3.43 -9.09
C ARG A 160 7.91 2.08 -8.50
N SER A 161 8.99 2.04 -7.72
CA SER A 161 9.50 0.80 -7.11
C SER A 161 8.49 0.22 -6.13
N THR A 162 7.99 1.03 -5.20
CA THR A 162 7.03 0.60 -4.18
C THR A 162 5.72 0.14 -4.78
N ALA A 163 5.17 0.89 -5.76
CA ALA A 163 3.93 0.48 -6.43
C ALA A 163 4.11 -0.85 -7.20
N SER A 164 5.25 -1.02 -7.88
CA SER A 164 5.56 -2.25 -8.61
C SER A 164 5.74 -3.46 -7.67
N HIS A 165 6.45 -3.29 -6.55
CA HIS A 165 6.62 -4.34 -5.55
C HIS A 165 5.29 -4.69 -4.87
N TYR A 166 4.49 -3.69 -4.51
CA TYR A 166 3.18 -3.90 -3.89
C TYR A 166 2.27 -4.71 -4.82
N GLY A 167 2.13 -4.30 -6.08
CA GLY A 167 1.36 -5.04 -7.08
C GLY A 167 1.88 -6.47 -7.27
N ALA A 168 3.20 -6.65 -7.36
CA ALA A 168 3.81 -7.97 -7.51
C ALA A 168 3.52 -8.88 -6.31
N TYR A 169 3.61 -8.38 -5.08
CA TYR A 169 3.27 -9.16 -3.88
C TYR A 169 1.79 -9.53 -3.85
N CYS A 170 0.89 -8.62 -4.20
CA CYS A 170 -0.55 -8.92 -4.33
C CYS A 170 -0.81 -10.01 -5.39
N THR A 171 -0.06 -10.00 -6.48
CA THR A 171 -0.10 -11.03 -7.54
C THR A 171 0.43 -12.38 -7.10
N ILE A 172 1.47 -12.41 -6.27
CA ILE A 172 2.01 -13.63 -5.68
C ILE A 172 1.01 -14.32 -4.76
N ILE A 173 0.40 -13.56 -3.86
CA ILE A 173 -0.55 -14.12 -2.88
C ILE A 173 -1.95 -14.35 -3.48
N GLY A 174 -2.15 -14.03 -4.76
CA GLY A 174 -3.42 -14.24 -5.45
C GLY A 174 -4.52 -13.23 -5.11
N LEU A 175 -4.17 -12.08 -4.52
CA LEU A 175 -5.13 -11.03 -4.17
C LEU A 175 -5.56 -10.21 -5.40
N TRP A 176 -4.64 -9.98 -6.34
CA TRP A 176 -4.91 -9.21 -7.55
C TRP A 176 -4.06 -9.72 -8.71
N GLN A 177 -4.62 -9.74 -9.92
CA GLN A 177 -3.88 -10.04 -11.14
C GLN A 177 -3.97 -8.85 -12.10
N PRO A 178 -2.84 -8.38 -12.67
CA PRO A 178 -2.90 -7.40 -13.74
C PRO A 178 -3.59 -8.02 -14.95
N LYS A 179 -4.32 -7.19 -15.70
CA LYS A 179 -4.93 -7.62 -16.96
C LYS A 179 -3.85 -7.89 -18.00
N ASP A 180 -4.06 -8.88 -18.85
CA ASP A 180 -3.08 -9.26 -19.86
C ASP A 180 -2.89 -8.15 -20.88
N GLU A 181 -3.99 -7.47 -21.27
CA GLU A 181 -4.03 -6.36 -22.21
C GLU A 181 -3.49 -5.01 -21.67
N ASP A 182 -3.19 -4.91 -20.38
CA ASP A 182 -2.64 -3.68 -19.80
C ASP A 182 -1.12 -3.62 -20.01
N GLU A 183 -0.72 -2.75 -20.94
CA GLU A 183 0.64 -2.58 -21.47
C GLU A 183 1.43 -1.43 -20.81
N ARG A 184 0.87 -0.78 -19.78
CA ARG A 184 1.58 0.29 -19.05
C ARG A 184 2.89 -0.24 -18.47
N GLN A 185 3.94 0.59 -18.48
CA GLN A 185 5.27 0.17 -18.02
C GLN A 185 5.27 -0.35 -16.57
N ILE A 186 4.53 0.31 -15.68
CA ILE A 186 4.38 -0.12 -14.28
C ILE A 186 3.74 -1.51 -14.17
N ILE A 187 2.78 -1.85 -15.04
CA ILE A 187 2.13 -3.17 -15.07
C ILE A 187 3.06 -4.24 -15.60
N ARG A 188 3.84 -3.93 -16.64
CA ARG A 188 4.92 -4.82 -17.12
C ARG A 188 5.94 -5.11 -16.03
N ASN A 189 6.37 -4.08 -15.29
CA ASN A 189 7.29 -4.23 -14.15
C ASN A 189 6.70 -5.14 -13.08
N ILE A 190 5.42 -4.98 -12.74
CA ILE A 190 4.70 -5.86 -11.81
C ILE A 190 4.73 -7.31 -12.30
N LYS A 191 4.36 -7.56 -13.57
CA LYS A 191 4.34 -8.91 -14.17
C LYS A 191 5.73 -9.56 -14.08
N ILE A 192 6.79 -8.82 -14.41
CA ILE A 192 8.20 -9.28 -14.34
C ILE A 192 8.60 -9.59 -12.90
N LEU A 193 8.36 -8.67 -11.95
CA LEU A 193 8.71 -8.86 -10.55
C LEU A 193 7.97 -10.06 -9.94
N ALA A 194 6.67 -10.21 -10.24
CA ALA A 194 5.90 -11.35 -9.81
C ALA A 194 6.46 -12.67 -10.36
N ALA A 195 6.83 -12.72 -11.65
CA ALA A 195 7.46 -13.90 -12.23
C ALA A 195 8.80 -14.23 -11.55
N HIS A 196 9.63 -13.23 -11.30
CA HIS A 196 10.91 -13.37 -10.58
C HIS A 196 10.74 -13.85 -9.14
N PHE A 197 9.73 -13.37 -8.41
CA PHE A 197 9.43 -13.85 -7.07
C PHE A 197 8.96 -15.30 -7.10
N ARG A 198 8.13 -15.71 -8.08
CA ARG A 198 7.72 -17.12 -8.25
C ARG A 198 8.91 -18.03 -8.52
N SER A 199 9.87 -17.63 -9.36
CA SER A 199 11.03 -18.48 -9.67
C SER A 199 11.98 -18.68 -8.49
N LYS A 200 11.94 -17.79 -7.49
CA LYS A 200 12.76 -17.89 -6.28
C LYS A 200 12.11 -18.71 -5.16
N MET A 201 10.83 -19.06 -5.30
CA MET A 201 10.16 -19.89 -4.31
C MET A 201 10.61 -21.34 -4.46
N ALA A 202 10.90 -22.00 -3.34
CA ALA A 202 11.11 -23.45 -3.34
C ALA A 202 9.85 -24.15 -3.89
N PRO A 203 9.99 -25.28 -4.62
CA PRO A 203 8.85 -26.04 -5.11
C PRO A 203 8.01 -26.51 -3.90
N GLY A 204 6.89 -25.82 -3.68
CA GLY A 204 5.99 -26.00 -2.56
C GLY A 204 4.63 -25.37 -2.89
N ARG A 205 3.58 -25.76 -2.16
CA ARG A 205 2.22 -25.31 -2.42
C ARG A 205 2.09 -23.84 -2.03
N LEU A 206 1.93 -22.96 -3.02
CA LEU A 206 1.52 -21.57 -2.78
C LEU A 206 0.10 -21.60 -2.22
N TYR A 207 -0.05 -21.15 -0.98
CA TYR A 207 -1.35 -20.84 -0.42
C TYR A 207 -1.79 -19.50 -1.02
N LYS A 208 -2.91 -19.51 -1.73
CA LYS A 208 -3.59 -18.27 -2.13
C LYS A 208 -4.11 -17.58 -0.88
N PHE A 209 -4.43 -16.29 -0.99
CA PHE A 209 -5.04 -15.53 0.10
C PHE A 209 -6.27 -16.26 0.70
N GLU A 210 -7.10 -16.85 -0.15
CA GLU A 210 -8.26 -17.67 0.24
C GLU A 210 -7.89 -18.91 1.08
N ASP A 211 -6.71 -19.49 0.85
CA ASP A 211 -6.23 -20.63 1.62
C ASP A 211 -5.68 -20.17 2.98
N LEU A 212 -4.99 -19.02 3.04
CA LEU A 212 -4.54 -18.40 4.28
C LEU A 212 -5.73 -18.06 5.20
N GLU A 213 -6.83 -17.57 4.62
CA GLU A 213 -8.06 -17.30 5.36
C GLU A 213 -8.66 -18.56 5.99
N LYS A 214 -8.66 -19.69 5.27
CA LYS A 214 -9.13 -20.98 5.81
C LYS A 214 -8.25 -21.50 6.93
N MET A 215 -6.94 -21.23 6.88
CA MET A 215 -6.00 -21.63 7.93
C MET A 215 -6.20 -20.84 9.21
N ALA A 216 -6.61 -19.57 9.13
CA ALA A 216 -6.87 -18.74 10.31
C ALA A 216 -8.22 -19.03 11.01
N ALA A 217 -9.13 -19.75 10.34
CA ALA A 217 -10.47 -20.05 10.85
C ALA A 217 -10.57 -21.40 11.61
N ASN A 218 -9.47 -22.16 11.68
CA ASN A 218 -9.33 -23.43 12.41
C ASN A 218 -8.40 -23.25 13.60
#